data_AF-A0A260AVA7-F1
#
_entry.id   AF-A0A260AVA7-F1
#
_cell.length_a   1.000
_cell.length_b   1.000
_cell.length_c   1.000
_cell.angle_alpha   90.00
_cell.angle_beta   90.00
_cell.angle_gamma   90.00
#
_symmetry.space_group_name_H-M   'P 1'
#
loop_
_entity.id
_entity.type
_entity.pdbx_description
1 polymer ?
#
loop_
_entity_poly.entity_id
_entity_poly.type
_entity_poly.pdbx_seq_one_letter_code
_entity_poly.pdbx_strand_id
1 'polypeptide(L)'
;MITTSRRRAVAAAAVLSAAALVASGCGGSSDGATTDQGFPETITLAAIPAENSTDLKASYDPVITRLEKETGAKVEFIQASDYAGVVEGLIAGNVDIAFFGPFAYVVAGINGAEMTPLGAVVQDEGGKPGYQSYGIARSDNASVDDLADYAGKKVCFVDPSSTSGFLYPTAGLIEDKVIASGSEADISAAMTPIYAGGHDASVLAVKAGDCDAGFAFDTMVDRTMNDNGEIAPGELKTVWKSDTIAGSLFAANDDLGADAIAKLQDVFSEGMNSDAFVAEGICAEECRITDEDAWGVVPAQDSDYDGVRNVCEITGSEKCKG
;
A
#
# COMPACT_ATOMS: atom_id res chain seq x y z
N MET A 1 -50.88 5.27 -61.47
CA MET A 1 -49.51 5.12 -60.95
C MET A 1 -49.22 3.61 -60.93
N ILE A 2 -48.60 3.05 -61.98
CA ILE A 2 -47.14 2.81 -62.08
C ILE A 2 -46.67 2.03 -60.84
N THR A 3 -46.39 0.73 -60.83
CA THR A 3 -45.29 0.01 -61.51
C THR A 3 -45.47 -1.51 -61.24
N THR A 4 -45.67 -2.34 -62.26
CA THR A 4 -44.72 -3.34 -62.81
C THR A 4 -43.94 -4.23 -61.82
N SER A 5 -44.39 -5.49 -61.73
CA SER A 5 -43.69 -6.72 -62.16
C SER A 5 -42.26 -6.99 -61.70
N ARG A 6 -42.08 -8.16 -61.03
CA ARG A 6 -41.19 -9.30 -61.40
C ARG A 6 -40.90 -10.10 -60.13
N ARG A 7 -40.76 -11.43 -60.08
CA ARG A 7 -40.94 -12.59 -60.96
C ARG A 7 -40.42 -13.78 -60.13
N ARG A 8 -41.09 -14.94 -60.23
CA ARG A 8 -40.56 -16.33 -60.07
C ARG A 8 -40.18 -16.74 -58.63
N ALA A 9 -40.88 -17.64 -57.94
CA ALA A 9 -41.28 -19.03 -58.21
C ALA A 9 -40.14 -20.05 -58.15
N VAL A 10 -40.49 -21.20 -57.54
CA VAL A 10 -39.84 -22.55 -57.54
C VAL A 10 -38.98 -22.82 -56.29
N ALA A 11 -39.51 -23.54 -55.28
CA ALA A 11 -39.45 -25.02 -55.04
C ALA A 11 -38.05 -25.50 -54.55
N ALA A 12 -37.85 -26.47 -53.66
CA ALA A 12 -38.65 -27.60 -53.22
C ALA A 12 -38.12 -28.21 -51.88
N ALA A 13 -39.01 -28.93 -51.19
CA ALA A 13 -38.86 -30.23 -50.50
C ALA A 13 -37.56 -30.64 -49.73
N ALA A 14 -37.71 -30.68 -48.40
CA ALA A 14 -37.66 -31.82 -47.45
C ALA A 14 -36.66 -33.00 -47.57
N VAL A 15 -36.41 -33.59 -46.37
CA VAL A 15 -35.92 -34.96 -46.00
C VAL A 15 -34.42 -35.01 -45.59
N LEU A 16 -34.09 -34.87 -44.30
CA LEU A 16 -34.03 -35.82 -43.15
C LEU A 16 -32.60 -36.35 -42.87
N SER A 17 -32.22 -36.25 -41.59
CA SER A 17 -31.38 -37.18 -40.81
C SER A 17 -29.85 -37.17 -41.01
N ALA A 18 -29.13 -36.65 -40.01
CA ALA A 18 -28.39 -37.49 -39.07
C ALA A 18 -27.83 -36.63 -37.91
N ALA A 19 -28.31 -36.93 -36.70
CA ALA A 19 -27.75 -36.42 -35.47
C ALA A 19 -26.39 -37.11 -35.20
N ALA A 20 -25.35 -36.30 -35.07
CA ALA A 20 -24.15 -36.64 -34.31
C ALA A 20 -23.91 -35.49 -33.33
N LEU A 21 -24.56 -35.59 -32.17
CA LEU A 21 -24.26 -34.79 -30.99
C LEU A 21 -22.88 -35.23 -30.49
N VAL A 22 -21.83 -34.53 -30.91
CA VAL A 22 -20.56 -34.56 -30.19
C VAL A 22 -20.72 -33.58 -29.04
N ALA A 23 -20.92 -34.13 -27.85
CA ALA A 23 -20.85 -33.40 -26.60
C ALA A 23 -19.39 -33.00 -26.35
N SER A 24 -18.97 -31.86 -26.90
CA SER A 24 -17.81 -31.11 -26.40
C SER A 24 -18.27 -30.27 -25.21
N GLY A 25 -18.54 -30.96 -24.10
CA GLY A 25 -18.71 -30.35 -22.79
C GLY A 25 -17.50 -30.69 -21.94
N CYS A 26 -16.51 -29.80 -21.92
CA CYS A 26 -15.51 -29.68 -20.87
C CYS A 26 -15.22 -28.18 -20.72
N GLY A 27 -15.06 -27.77 -19.47
CA GLY A 27 -15.24 -26.40 -18.98
C GLY A 27 -14.47 -25.35 -19.75
N GLY A 28 -15.18 -24.33 -20.19
CA GLY A 28 -14.59 -23.01 -20.37
C GLY A 28 -14.43 -22.39 -18.99
N SER A 29 -13.40 -22.82 -18.27
CA SER A 29 -12.65 -21.85 -17.47
C SER A 29 -11.88 -21.02 -18.49
N SER A 30 -11.93 -19.70 -18.36
CA SER A 30 -10.95 -18.85 -19.00
C SER A 30 -9.58 -19.24 -18.44
N ASP A 31 -8.93 -20.24 -19.05
CA ASP A 31 -7.53 -20.56 -18.81
C ASP A 31 -6.74 -19.34 -19.29
N GLY A 32 -6.59 -18.35 -18.41
CA GLY A 32 -5.58 -17.32 -18.55
C GLY A 32 -4.26 -18.05 -18.73
N ALA A 33 -3.48 -17.63 -19.71
CA ALA A 33 -2.19 -18.25 -19.93
C ALA A 33 -1.35 -18.12 -18.65
N THR A 34 -0.79 -19.25 -18.23
CA THR A 34 0.06 -19.34 -17.03
C THR A 34 1.50 -19.60 -17.44
N THR A 35 2.45 -19.08 -16.67
CA THR A 35 3.87 -19.36 -16.81
C THR A 35 4.17 -20.82 -16.46
N ASP A 36 5.37 -21.31 -16.84
CA ASP A 36 5.83 -22.66 -16.47
C ASP A 36 5.91 -22.86 -14.95
N GLN A 37 5.99 -21.76 -14.19
CA GLN A 37 6.05 -21.70 -12.74
C GLN A 37 4.65 -21.72 -12.09
N GLY A 38 3.58 -21.68 -12.89
CA GLY A 38 2.19 -21.73 -12.43
C GLY A 38 1.64 -20.39 -11.95
N PHE A 39 2.18 -19.27 -12.45
CA PHE A 39 1.66 -17.92 -12.20
C PHE A 39 0.91 -17.40 -13.42
N PRO A 40 0.07 -16.35 -13.30
CA PRO A 40 -0.43 -15.62 -14.45
C PRO A 40 0.72 -15.07 -15.32
N GLU A 41 0.50 -14.92 -16.64
CA GLU A 41 1.49 -14.30 -17.54
C GLU A 41 1.90 -12.87 -17.13
N THR A 42 0.98 -12.15 -16.47
CA THR A 42 1.20 -10.82 -15.92
C THR A 42 0.83 -10.81 -14.44
N ILE A 43 1.72 -10.29 -13.59
CA ILE A 43 1.44 -10.00 -12.18
C ILE A 43 1.36 -8.48 -12.02
N THR A 44 0.26 -8.00 -11.45
CA THR A 44 0.06 -6.58 -11.16
C THR A 44 0.47 -6.28 -9.73
N LEU A 45 1.51 -5.46 -9.57
CA LEU A 45 2.00 -4.96 -8.29
C LEU A 45 1.52 -3.52 -8.09
N ALA A 46 0.62 -3.30 -7.12
CA ALA A 46 0.19 -1.97 -6.73
C ALA A 46 0.95 -1.48 -5.50
N ALA A 47 1.32 -0.21 -5.47
CA ALA A 47 1.83 0.45 -4.28
C ALA A 47 1.10 1.77 -4.05
N ILE A 48 0.84 2.06 -2.78
CA ILE A 48 0.22 3.32 -2.37
C ILE A 48 1.36 4.23 -1.90
N PRO A 49 1.60 5.36 -2.57
CA PRO A 49 2.73 6.21 -2.24
C PRO A 49 2.61 6.73 -0.81
N ALA A 50 3.62 6.44 0.01
CA ALA A 50 3.85 7.07 1.31
C ALA A 50 4.44 8.48 1.16
N GLU A 51 4.99 8.81 -0.03
CA GLU A 51 5.77 10.01 -0.32
C GLU A 51 5.50 10.55 -1.74
N ASN A 52 5.79 11.83 -2.01
CA ASN A 52 5.75 12.39 -3.35
C ASN A 52 7.05 12.09 -4.12
N SER A 53 7.34 10.81 -4.37
CA SER A 53 8.48 10.43 -5.21
C SER A 53 8.13 10.52 -6.69
N THR A 54 8.92 11.30 -7.46
CA THR A 54 8.84 11.33 -8.92
C THR A 54 9.30 10.03 -9.59
N ASP A 55 9.92 9.13 -8.85
CA ASP A 55 10.41 7.84 -9.36
C ASP A 55 10.06 6.68 -8.40
N LEU A 56 8.81 6.65 -7.93
CA LEU A 56 8.30 5.56 -7.09
C LEU A 56 8.58 4.20 -7.74
N LYS A 57 8.41 4.08 -9.06
CA LYS A 57 8.69 2.82 -9.74
C LYS A 57 10.14 2.35 -9.55
N ALA A 58 11.13 3.25 -9.62
CA ALA A 58 12.53 2.86 -9.45
C ALA A 58 12.82 2.22 -8.08
N SER A 59 12.14 2.64 -7.01
CA SER A 59 12.34 2.00 -5.69
C SER A 59 11.74 0.59 -5.61
N TYR A 60 10.87 0.21 -6.53
CA TYR A 60 10.31 -1.14 -6.65
C TYR A 60 11.02 -1.98 -7.72
N ASP A 61 11.88 -1.42 -8.56
CA ASP A 61 12.54 -2.15 -9.65
C ASP A 61 13.32 -3.39 -9.19
N PRO A 62 14.02 -3.41 -8.04
CA PRO A 62 14.65 -4.63 -7.53
C PRO A 62 13.62 -5.72 -7.20
N VAL A 63 12.49 -5.34 -6.61
CA VAL A 63 11.37 -6.23 -6.26
C VAL A 63 10.74 -6.81 -7.53
N ILE A 64 10.43 -5.93 -8.48
CA ILE A 64 9.86 -6.27 -9.79
C ILE A 64 10.79 -7.26 -10.50
N THR A 65 12.08 -6.96 -10.59
CA THR A 65 13.08 -7.82 -11.26
C THR A 65 13.14 -9.20 -10.62
N ARG A 66 13.14 -9.29 -9.29
CA ARG A 66 13.10 -10.56 -8.57
C ARG A 66 11.82 -11.34 -8.87
N LEU A 67 10.66 -10.68 -8.79
CA LEU A 67 9.37 -11.31 -9.09
C LEU A 67 9.30 -11.85 -10.52
N GLU A 68 9.72 -11.07 -11.52
CA GLU A 68 9.76 -11.53 -12.92
C GLU A 68 10.66 -12.76 -13.11
N LYS A 69 11.81 -12.76 -12.43
CA LYS A 69 12.75 -13.90 -12.46
C LYS A 69 12.18 -15.16 -11.83
N GLU A 70 11.56 -15.06 -10.67
CA GLU A 70 11.07 -16.23 -9.92
C GLU A 70 9.73 -16.77 -10.45
N THR A 71 8.87 -15.89 -10.95
CA THR A 71 7.53 -16.27 -11.42
C THR A 71 7.46 -16.53 -12.92
N GLY A 72 8.43 -16.00 -13.69
CA GLY A 72 8.38 -15.97 -15.16
C GLY A 72 7.31 -15.03 -15.72
N ALA A 73 6.57 -14.33 -14.87
CA ALA A 73 5.53 -13.39 -15.27
C ALA A 73 6.16 -12.04 -15.63
N LYS A 74 5.47 -11.25 -16.46
CA LYS A 74 5.74 -9.82 -16.59
C LYS A 74 5.15 -9.12 -15.37
N VAL A 75 5.89 -8.23 -14.71
CA VAL A 75 5.34 -7.46 -13.59
C VAL A 75 4.93 -6.08 -14.04
N GLU A 76 3.64 -5.78 -13.91
CA GLU A 76 3.08 -4.45 -14.16
C GLU A 76 2.95 -3.68 -12.84
N PHE A 77 3.75 -2.63 -12.70
CA PHE A 77 3.71 -1.77 -11.51
C PHE A 77 2.65 -0.67 -11.67
N ILE A 78 1.77 -0.55 -10.68
CA ILE A 78 0.77 0.51 -10.58
C ILE A 78 1.09 1.36 -9.36
N GLN A 79 1.47 2.61 -9.60
CA GLN A 79 1.42 3.64 -8.57
C GLN A 79 -0.05 4.04 -8.39
N ALA A 80 -0.64 3.68 -7.26
CA ALA A 80 -2.01 4.04 -6.98
C ALA A 80 -2.15 5.52 -6.67
N SER A 81 -3.21 6.15 -7.19
CA SER A 81 -3.57 7.54 -6.86
C SER A 81 -4.17 7.69 -5.47
N ASP A 82 -4.78 6.62 -4.97
CA ASP A 82 -5.48 6.58 -3.70
C ASP A 82 -5.66 5.14 -3.21
N TYR A 83 -5.94 5.02 -1.91
CA TYR A 83 -6.16 3.75 -1.23
C TYR A 83 -7.39 2.98 -1.73
N ALA A 84 -8.46 3.69 -2.09
CA ALA A 84 -9.70 3.04 -2.53
C ALA A 84 -9.48 2.29 -3.86
N GLY A 85 -8.71 2.87 -4.78
CA GLY A 85 -8.38 2.25 -6.06
C GLY A 85 -7.63 0.93 -5.91
N VAL A 86 -6.73 0.80 -4.93
CA VAL A 86 -6.03 -0.48 -4.66
C VAL A 86 -6.98 -1.51 -4.07
N VAL A 87 -7.81 -1.10 -3.11
CA VAL A 87 -8.78 -2.00 -2.46
C VAL A 87 -9.78 -2.54 -3.48
N GLU A 88 -10.38 -1.66 -4.29
CA GLU A 88 -11.29 -2.06 -5.36
C GLU A 88 -10.57 -2.91 -6.43
N GLY A 89 -9.29 -2.60 -6.70
CA GLY A 89 -8.45 -3.38 -7.59
C GLY A 89 -8.23 -4.81 -7.09
N LEU A 90 -7.97 -4.99 -5.80
CA LEU A 90 -7.85 -6.31 -5.16
C LEU A 90 -9.18 -7.05 -5.18
N ILE A 91 -10.28 -6.42 -4.75
CA ILE A 91 -11.61 -7.03 -4.74
C ILE A 91 -12.05 -7.45 -6.16
N ALA A 92 -11.67 -6.68 -7.18
CA ALA A 92 -12.00 -6.96 -8.57
C ALA A 92 -11.01 -7.92 -9.27
N GLY A 93 -9.97 -8.40 -8.57
CA GLY A 93 -8.94 -9.27 -9.15
C GLY A 93 -8.04 -8.59 -10.20
N ASN A 94 -7.96 -7.25 -10.19
CA ASN A 94 -7.11 -6.46 -11.07
C ASN A 94 -5.74 -6.12 -10.46
N VAL A 95 -5.55 -6.41 -9.17
CA VAL A 95 -4.28 -6.28 -8.45
C VAL A 95 -3.96 -7.64 -7.84
N ASP A 96 -2.76 -8.13 -8.11
CA ASP A 96 -2.29 -9.45 -7.67
C ASP A 96 -1.47 -9.34 -6.38
N ILE A 97 -0.62 -8.31 -6.28
CA ILE A 97 0.20 -8.02 -5.11
C ILE A 97 0.05 -6.54 -4.79
N ALA A 98 -0.12 -6.21 -3.51
CA ALA A 98 -0.16 -4.83 -3.04
C ALA A 98 0.88 -4.60 -1.92
N PHE A 99 1.55 -3.46 -1.96
CA PHE A 99 2.32 -2.94 -0.84
C PHE A 99 1.47 -1.95 -0.03
N PHE A 100 1.37 -2.18 1.27
CA PHE A 100 0.52 -1.42 2.17
C PHE A 100 1.24 -0.89 3.39
N GLY A 101 0.83 0.30 3.82
CA GLY A 101 0.89 0.66 5.23
C GLY A 101 -0.07 -0.22 6.06
N PRO A 102 0.25 -0.53 7.33
CA PRO A 102 -0.52 -1.45 8.19
C PRO A 102 -2.02 -1.11 8.32
N PHE A 103 -2.39 0.17 8.44
CA PHE A 103 -3.78 0.60 8.54
C PHE A 103 -4.54 0.34 7.24
N ALA A 104 -3.92 0.60 6.10
CA ALA A 104 -4.53 0.35 4.80
C ALA A 104 -4.79 -1.13 4.55
N TYR A 105 -3.88 -2.00 4.96
CA TYR A 105 -4.09 -3.45 4.96
C TYR A 105 -5.32 -3.83 5.80
N VAL A 106 -5.43 -3.32 7.03
CA VAL A 106 -6.60 -3.59 7.89
C VAL A 106 -7.90 -3.09 7.24
N VAL A 107 -7.91 -1.88 6.69
CA VAL A 107 -9.11 -1.29 6.03
C VAL A 107 -9.49 -2.07 4.78
N ALA A 108 -8.52 -2.50 3.98
CA ALA A 108 -8.77 -3.32 2.81
C ALA A 108 -9.50 -4.62 3.18
N GLY A 109 -9.05 -5.29 4.25
CA GLY A 109 -9.72 -6.49 4.78
C GLY A 109 -11.13 -6.20 5.32
N ILE A 110 -11.32 -5.08 6.03
CA ILE A 110 -12.66 -4.64 6.51
C ILE A 110 -13.62 -4.44 5.31
N ASN A 111 -13.11 -3.92 4.20
CA ASN A 111 -13.87 -3.65 2.98
C ASN A 111 -14.06 -4.89 2.09
N GLY A 112 -13.57 -6.07 2.51
CA GLY A 112 -13.81 -7.34 1.84
C GLY A 112 -12.73 -7.77 0.84
N ALA A 113 -11.55 -7.16 0.86
CA ALA A 113 -10.41 -7.71 0.14
C ALA A 113 -9.90 -8.98 0.85
N GLU A 114 -9.87 -10.10 0.13
CA GLU A 114 -9.27 -11.36 0.58
C GLU A 114 -7.79 -11.38 0.16
N MET A 115 -6.89 -11.42 1.14
CA MET A 115 -5.46 -11.29 0.89
C MET A 115 -4.60 -11.94 1.96
N THR A 116 -3.46 -12.46 1.52
CA THR A 116 -2.49 -13.16 2.35
C THR A 116 -1.18 -12.38 2.43
N PRO A 117 -0.67 -12.06 3.64
CA PRO A 117 0.65 -11.46 3.80
C PRO A 117 1.77 -12.30 3.17
N LEU A 118 2.63 -11.63 2.40
CA LEU A 118 3.86 -12.19 1.83
C LEU A 118 5.08 -11.87 2.68
N GLY A 119 5.08 -10.70 3.33
CA GLY A 119 6.12 -10.31 4.28
C GLY A 119 6.10 -8.81 4.58
N ALA A 120 6.71 -8.44 5.71
CA ALA A 120 6.83 -7.06 6.18
C ALA A 120 8.25 -6.52 6.00
N VAL A 121 8.37 -5.23 5.71
CA VAL A 121 9.67 -4.59 5.51
C VAL A 121 10.45 -4.42 6.82
N VAL A 122 11.77 -4.46 6.70
CA VAL A 122 12.73 -4.17 7.77
C VAL A 122 13.77 -3.17 7.29
N GLN A 123 14.22 -2.32 8.21
CA GLN A 123 15.16 -1.25 7.87
C GLN A 123 16.62 -1.68 7.84
N ASP A 124 16.98 -2.77 8.53
CA ASP A 124 18.36 -3.26 8.64
C ASP A 124 18.41 -4.79 8.67
N GLU A 125 19.55 -5.35 8.32
CA GLU A 125 19.83 -6.79 8.42
C GLU A 125 19.59 -7.29 9.86
N GLY A 126 18.78 -8.34 10.02
CA GLY A 126 18.42 -8.90 11.32
C GLY A 126 17.49 -8.01 12.16
N GLY A 127 17.01 -6.90 11.60
CA GLY A 127 15.98 -6.05 12.20
C GLY A 127 14.64 -6.77 12.36
N LYS A 128 13.78 -6.21 13.22
CA LYS A 128 12.39 -6.64 13.35
C LYS A 128 11.50 -5.71 12.53
N PRO A 129 10.42 -6.22 11.92
CA PRO A 129 9.50 -5.37 11.17
C PRO A 129 8.79 -4.46 12.17
N GLY A 130 8.73 -3.18 11.84
CA GLY A 130 8.05 -2.17 12.64
C GLY A 130 8.78 -0.83 12.64
N TYR A 131 8.02 0.20 12.99
CA TYR A 131 8.45 1.59 12.96
C TYR A 131 7.60 2.42 13.94
N GLN A 132 7.93 3.69 14.12
CA GLN A 132 7.16 4.61 14.95
C GLN A 132 6.59 5.77 14.13
N SER A 133 5.43 6.26 14.57
CA SER A 133 4.97 7.61 14.20
C SER A 133 5.66 8.63 15.09
N TYR A 134 6.09 9.74 14.49
CA TYR A 134 6.65 10.90 15.16
C TYR A 134 5.72 12.09 15.04
N GLY A 135 5.52 12.78 16.16
CA GLY A 135 5.05 14.16 16.18
C GLY A 135 6.26 15.08 16.06
N ILE A 136 6.25 15.98 15.07
CA ILE A 136 7.35 16.87 14.74
C ILE A 136 6.94 18.34 14.79
N ALA A 137 7.90 19.20 15.14
CA ALA A 137 7.80 20.64 15.02
C ALA A 137 9.17 21.22 14.64
N ARG A 138 9.23 22.48 14.20
CA ARG A 138 10.53 23.15 14.05
C ARG A 138 11.24 23.26 15.40
N SER A 139 12.55 23.07 15.41
CA SER A 139 13.35 23.18 16.64
C SER A 139 13.27 24.56 17.28
N ASP A 140 13.08 25.61 16.48
CA ASP A 140 12.90 26.99 16.96
C ASP A 140 11.49 27.32 17.46
N ASN A 141 10.51 26.41 17.27
CA ASN A 141 9.15 26.58 17.72
C ASN A 141 9.02 26.22 19.21
N ALA A 142 9.23 27.21 20.07
CA ALA A 142 9.08 27.07 21.52
C ALA A 142 7.63 26.92 22.02
N SER A 143 6.65 26.86 21.11
CA SER A 143 5.22 26.74 21.46
C SER A 143 4.64 25.35 21.23
N VAL A 144 5.49 24.37 20.90
CA VAL A 144 5.13 22.98 20.67
C VAL A 144 6.24 22.09 21.22
N ASP A 145 6.03 21.47 22.37
CA ASP A 145 6.99 20.54 23.00
C ASP A 145 6.40 19.15 23.28
N ASP A 146 5.07 18.99 23.16
CA ASP A 146 4.36 17.71 23.21
C ASP A 146 3.11 17.72 22.31
N LEU A 147 2.31 16.64 22.32
CA LEU A 147 1.06 16.57 21.56
C LEU A 147 -0.02 17.53 22.07
N ALA A 148 -0.05 17.84 23.37
CA ALA A 148 -1.09 18.72 23.93
C ALA A 148 -0.99 20.12 23.32
N ASP A 149 0.23 20.56 23.00
CA ASP A 149 0.50 21.82 22.32
C ASP A 149 0.00 21.91 20.86
N TYR A 150 -0.44 20.79 20.27
CA TYR A 150 -1.03 20.80 18.92
C TYR A 150 -2.42 21.47 18.90
N ALA A 151 -3.06 21.60 20.07
CA ALA A 151 -4.34 22.28 20.20
C ALA A 151 -4.25 23.74 19.70
N GLY A 152 -5.17 24.11 18.80
CA GLY A 152 -5.25 25.43 18.19
C GLY A 152 -4.16 25.74 17.15
N LYS A 153 -3.29 24.77 16.83
CA LYS A 153 -2.24 24.92 15.82
C LYS A 153 -2.73 24.51 14.44
N LYS A 154 -1.96 24.85 13.42
CA LYS A 154 -2.07 24.21 12.13
C LYS A 154 -1.18 22.97 12.09
N VAL A 155 -1.80 21.82 11.89
CA VAL A 155 -1.15 20.51 12.02
C VAL A 155 -1.18 19.78 10.69
N CYS A 156 -0.01 19.41 10.20
CA CYS A 156 0.14 18.61 8.99
C CYS A 156 0.03 17.11 9.33
N PHE A 157 -1.09 16.50 8.93
CA PHE A 157 -1.26 15.06 8.80
C PHE A 157 -0.83 14.63 7.40
N VAL A 158 -0.70 13.32 7.18
CA VAL A 158 -0.33 12.77 5.86
C VAL A 158 -1.58 12.57 5.00
N ASP A 159 -2.17 11.37 5.07
CA ASP A 159 -3.45 11.01 4.45
C ASP A 159 -4.35 10.38 5.54
N PRO A 160 -5.67 10.57 5.50
CA PRO A 160 -6.58 9.91 6.45
C PRO A 160 -6.51 8.37 6.50
N SER A 161 -5.87 7.72 5.54
CA SER A 161 -5.61 6.28 5.48
C SER A 161 -4.19 5.90 5.95
N SER A 162 -3.35 6.89 6.29
CA SER A 162 -1.99 6.66 6.76
C SER A 162 -1.99 6.09 8.18
N THR A 163 -1.16 5.07 8.40
CA THR A 163 -0.98 4.45 9.72
C THR A 163 -0.29 5.41 10.69
N SER A 164 0.92 5.88 10.35
CA SER A 164 1.75 6.74 11.20
C SER A 164 1.52 8.22 10.97
N GLY A 165 0.95 8.61 9.84
CA GLY A 165 0.66 10.01 9.53
C GLY A 165 -0.76 10.44 9.90
N PHE A 166 -1.62 9.51 10.34
CA PHE A 166 -2.99 9.79 10.76
C PHE A 166 -3.47 8.89 11.91
N LEU A 167 -3.62 7.57 11.72
CA LEU A 167 -4.29 6.69 12.69
C LEU A 167 -3.63 6.73 14.09
N TYR A 168 -2.33 6.49 14.17
CA TYR A 168 -1.60 6.50 15.44
C TYR A 168 -1.48 7.92 16.04
N PRO A 169 -1.21 8.98 15.26
CA PRO A 169 -1.33 10.35 15.74
C PRO A 169 -2.70 10.66 16.36
N THR A 170 -3.79 10.27 15.71
CA THR A 170 -5.15 10.45 16.22
C THR A 170 -5.33 9.72 17.54
N ALA A 171 -4.85 8.49 17.67
CA ALA A 171 -4.90 7.76 18.93
C ALA A 171 -4.12 8.46 20.05
N GLY A 172 -2.90 8.95 19.76
CA GLY A 172 -2.11 9.72 20.72
C GLY A 172 -2.81 11.02 21.15
N LEU A 173 -3.42 11.73 20.21
CA LEU A 173 -4.19 12.95 20.49
C LEU A 173 -5.44 12.65 21.35
N ILE A 174 -6.08 11.48 21.20
CA ILE A 174 -7.18 11.04 22.06
C ILE A 174 -6.68 10.70 23.47
N GLU A 175 -5.57 9.97 23.56
CA GLU A 175 -4.95 9.58 24.84
C GLU A 175 -4.58 10.82 25.67
N ASP A 176 -4.00 11.82 25.03
CA ASP A 176 -3.64 13.11 25.64
C ASP A 176 -4.83 14.07 25.79
N LYS A 177 -6.05 13.64 25.40
CA LYS A 177 -7.31 14.37 25.54
C LYS A 177 -7.35 15.69 24.77
N VAL A 178 -6.59 15.77 23.67
CA VAL A 178 -6.61 16.89 22.73
C VAL A 178 -7.88 16.85 21.88
N ILE A 179 -8.28 15.64 21.45
CA ILE A 179 -9.50 15.38 20.68
C ILE A 179 -10.33 14.28 21.36
N ALA A 180 -11.63 14.24 21.07
CA ALA A 180 -12.54 13.25 21.64
C ALA A 180 -12.63 11.95 20.82
N SER A 181 -12.43 12.03 19.50
CA SER A 181 -12.42 10.89 18.58
C SER A 181 -11.61 11.24 17.32
N GLY A 182 -11.40 10.24 16.45
CA GLY A 182 -10.81 10.41 15.13
C GLY A 182 -11.76 10.94 14.06
N SER A 183 -12.94 11.45 14.45
CA SER A 183 -13.84 12.10 13.49
C SER A 183 -13.26 13.44 13.02
N GLU A 184 -13.49 13.78 11.76
CA GLU A 184 -13.07 15.07 11.19
C GLU A 184 -13.60 16.26 12.00
N ALA A 185 -14.81 16.14 12.55
CA ALA A 185 -15.43 17.17 13.38
C ALA A 185 -14.65 17.43 14.67
N ASP A 186 -14.21 16.37 15.37
CA ASP A 186 -13.46 16.51 16.62
C ASP A 186 -12.03 16.99 16.37
N ILE A 187 -11.39 16.51 15.29
CA ILE A 187 -10.05 16.98 14.87
C ILE A 187 -10.10 18.47 14.52
N SER A 188 -11.01 18.88 13.63
CA SER A 188 -11.18 20.27 13.20
C SER A 188 -11.68 21.20 14.33
N ALA A 189 -12.30 20.66 15.39
CA ALA A 189 -12.67 21.45 16.57
C ALA A 189 -11.45 21.79 17.45
N ALA A 190 -10.44 20.93 17.49
CA ALA A 190 -9.25 21.10 18.32
C ALA A 190 -8.10 21.82 17.61
N MET A 191 -7.97 21.68 16.29
CA MET A 191 -6.84 22.22 15.51
C MET A 191 -7.25 22.53 14.06
N THR A 192 -6.34 23.11 13.28
CA THR A 192 -6.51 23.24 11.82
C THR A 192 -5.76 22.11 11.11
N PRO A 193 -6.42 21.00 10.75
CA PRO A 193 -5.76 19.89 10.06
C PRO A 193 -5.44 20.26 8.61
N ILE A 194 -4.25 19.88 8.17
CA ILE A 194 -3.81 19.92 6.76
C ILE A 194 -3.41 18.49 6.39
N TYR A 195 -4.02 17.94 5.34
CA TYR A 195 -3.65 16.63 4.81
C TYR A 195 -2.63 16.83 3.69
N ALA A 196 -1.35 16.65 4.01
CA ALA A 196 -0.23 16.93 3.13
C ALA A 196 -0.06 15.90 2.00
N GLY A 197 -0.71 14.74 2.11
CA GLY A 197 -0.68 13.65 1.14
C GLY A 197 0.52 12.70 1.30
N GLY A 198 1.68 13.20 1.72
CA GLY A 198 2.91 12.41 1.90
C GLY A 198 3.64 12.74 3.20
N HIS A 199 4.46 11.79 3.66
CA HIS A 199 5.31 11.96 4.85
C HIS A 199 6.36 13.06 4.65
N ASP A 200 7.04 13.04 3.50
CA ASP A 200 7.93 14.09 2.99
C ASP A 200 7.24 15.46 2.98
N ALA A 201 6.02 15.54 2.44
CA ALA A 201 5.27 16.77 2.31
C ALA A 201 4.86 17.36 3.68
N SER A 202 4.46 16.51 4.63
CA SER A 202 4.19 16.91 6.01
C SER A 202 5.44 17.53 6.65
N VAL A 203 6.58 16.86 6.50
CA VAL A 203 7.85 17.30 7.06
C VAL A 203 8.32 18.63 6.43
N LEU A 204 8.25 18.74 5.10
CA LEU A 204 8.61 19.95 4.37
C LEU A 204 7.69 21.13 4.72
N ALA A 205 6.39 20.90 4.91
CA ALA A 205 5.45 21.93 5.31
C ALA A 205 5.72 22.45 6.73
N VAL A 206 6.10 21.58 7.67
CA VAL A 206 6.54 21.98 9.02
C VAL A 206 7.85 22.78 8.95
N LYS A 207 8.83 22.29 8.17
CA LYS A 207 10.09 23.00 7.92
C LYS A 207 9.85 24.40 7.35
N ALA A 208 9.00 24.53 6.33
CA ALA A 208 8.68 25.80 5.69
C ALA A 208 7.88 26.75 6.61
N GLY A 209 7.26 26.22 7.67
CA GLY A 209 6.36 26.97 8.52
C GLY A 209 4.95 27.14 7.99
N ASP A 210 4.61 26.40 6.94
CA ASP A 210 3.26 26.32 6.44
C ASP A 210 2.36 25.61 7.44
N CYS A 211 2.90 24.68 8.24
CA CYS A 211 2.32 24.05 9.43
C CYS A 211 3.17 24.35 10.68
N ASP A 212 2.54 24.46 11.84
CA ASP A 212 3.23 24.69 13.13
C ASP A 212 3.86 23.39 13.67
N ALA A 213 3.20 22.27 13.38
CA ALA A 213 3.57 20.92 13.76
C ALA A 213 3.04 19.91 12.72
N GLY A 214 3.49 18.67 12.77
CA GLY A 214 3.02 17.64 11.88
C GLY A 214 3.34 16.24 12.36
N PHE A 215 3.04 15.26 11.51
CA PHE A 215 3.30 13.84 11.75
C PHE A 215 4.04 13.20 10.58
N ALA A 216 4.99 12.32 10.88
CA ALA A 216 5.64 11.46 9.90
C ALA A 216 6.16 10.15 10.52
N PHE A 217 6.58 9.17 9.72
CA PHE A 217 7.27 7.98 10.27
C PHE A 217 8.73 8.31 10.63
N ASP A 218 9.31 7.50 11.51
CA ASP A 218 10.67 7.69 12.03
C ASP A 218 11.74 7.84 10.92
N THR A 219 11.79 6.91 9.98
CA THR A 219 12.83 6.78 8.96
C THR A 219 12.83 7.97 8.00
N MET A 220 11.65 8.52 7.67
CA MET A 220 11.50 9.77 6.93
C MET A 220 12.26 10.92 7.61
N VAL A 221 12.04 11.08 8.91
CA VAL A 221 12.57 12.21 9.69
C VAL A 221 14.05 12.00 10.04
N ASP A 222 14.42 10.79 10.44
CA ASP A 222 15.75 10.47 10.97
C ASP A 222 16.77 10.17 9.86
N ARG A 223 16.33 9.65 8.69
CA ARG A 223 17.22 9.20 7.61
C ARG A 223 16.90 9.86 6.26
N THR A 224 15.79 9.52 5.62
CA THR A 224 15.52 9.82 4.20
C THR A 224 15.68 11.31 3.87
N MET A 225 15.04 12.20 4.63
CA MET A 225 15.14 13.65 4.39
C MET A 225 16.53 14.23 4.68
N ASN A 226 17.28 13.62 5.61
CA ASN A 226 18.65 14.05 5.94
C ASN A 226 19.63 13.61 4.84
N ASP A 227 19.51 12.36 4.37
CA ASP A 227 20.37 11.79 3.33
C ASP A 227 20.14 12.49 1.98
N ASN A 228 18.89 12.89 1.69
CA ASN A 228 18.55 13.70 0.52
C ASN A 228 18.96 15.18 0.66
N GLY A 229 19.40 15.61 1.85
CA GLY A 229 19.78 17.00 2.13
C GLY A 229 18.59 17.98 2.19
N GLU A 230 17.37 17.45 2.32
CA GLU A 230 16.14 18.23 2.38
C GLU A 230 15.90 18.81 3.78
N ILE A 231 16.52 18.24 4.81
CA ILE A 231 16.51 18.75 6.20
C ILE A 231 17.92 18.74 6.75
N ALA A 232 18.27 19.78 7.52
CA ALA A 232 19.52 19.80 8.26
C ALA A 232 19.36 19.15 9.65
N PRO A 233 20.37 18.42 10.16
CA PRO A 233 20.33 17.88 11.52
C PRO A 233 19.97 18.94 12.56
N GLY A 234 18.91 18.69 13.32
CA GLY A 234 18.41 19.61 14.35
C GLY A 234 17.53 20.76 13.85
N GLU A 235 17.16 20.81 12.58
CA GLU A 235 16.18 21.78 12.04
C GLU A 235 14.76 21.51 12.57
N LEU A 236 14.41 20.24 12.74
CA LEU A 236 13.17 19.78 13.37
C LEU A 236 13.47 19.09 14.71
N LYS A 237 12.48 19.08 15.59
CA LYS A 237 12.45 18.31 16.83
C LYS A 237 11.28 17.34 16.82
N THR A 238 11.52 16.15 17.37
CA THR A 238 10.48 15.16 17.65
C THR A 238 9.92 15.41 19.05
N VAL A 239 8.64 15.74 19.12
CA VAL A 239 7.92 16.09 20.37
C VAL A 239 7.05 14.95 20.88
N TRP A 240 6.81 13.93 20.05
CA TRP A 240 6.06 12.73 20.42
C TRP A 240 6.49 11.53 19.59
N LYS A 241 6.37 10.32 20.15
CA LYS A 241 6.54 9.05 19.45
C LYS A 241 5.42 8.10 19.83
N SER A 242 4.87 7.37 18.87
CA SER A 242 3.92 6.29 19.14
C SER A 242 4.59 5.07 19.76
N ASP A 243 3.79 4.13 20.27
CA ASP A 243 4.23 2.74 20.38
C ASP A 243 4.66 2.18 19.01
N THR A 244 5.42 1.08 19.02
CA THR A 244 5.87 0.42 17.80
C THR A 244 4.67 -0.06 16.99
N ILE A 245 4.61 0.40 15.74
CA ILE A 245 3.65 0.01 14.72
C ILE A 245 4.21 -1.23 14.01
N ALA A 246 3.36 -2.20 13.65
CA ALA A 246 3.75 -3.30 12.77
C ALA A 246 4.32 -2.75 11.45
N GLY A 247 5.25 -3.47 10.82
CA GLY A 247 5.87 -3.02 9.57
C GLY A 247 4.89 -2.98 8.39
N SER A 248 5.11 -2.05 7.46
CA SER A 248 4.46 -2.08 6.14
C SER A 248 4.78 -3.40 5.43
N LEU A 249 3.88 -3.85 4.55
CA LEU A 249 3.92 -5.22 4.05
C LEU A 249 3.52 -5.35 2.60
N PHE A 250 4.00 -6.42 1.99
CA PHE A 250 3.43 -6.96 0.77
C PHE A 250 2.36 -8.00 1.11
N ALA A 251 1.23 -7.93 0.43
CA ALA A 251 0.16 -8.92 0.51
C ALA A 251 -0.26 -9.36 -0.90
N ALA A 252 -0.53 -10.65 -1.07
CA ALA A 252 -1.06 -11.23 -2.29
C ALA A 252 -2.59 -11.28 -2.22
N ASN A 253 -3.24 -11.07 -3.36
CA ASN A 253 -4.65 -11.37 -3.55
C ASN A 253 -4.89 -12.88 -3.48
N ASP A 254 -5.89 -13.32 -2.70
CA ASP A 254 -6.19 -14.74 -2.52
C ASP A 254 -6.66 -15.43 -3.81
N ASP A 255 -7.14 -14.66 -4.80
CA ASP A 255 -7.51 -15.15 -6.14
C ASP A 255 -6.33 -15.76 -6.92
N LEU A 256 -5.07 -15.46 -6.55
CA LEU A 256 -3.89 -16.13 -7.12
C LEU A 256 -3.86 -17.64 -6.80
N GLY A 257 -4.57 -18.05 -5.76
CA GLY A 257 -4.62 -19.44 -5.31
C GLY A 257 -3.46 -19.84 -4.40
N ALA A 258 -3.74 -20.78 -3.50
CA ALA A 258 -2.84 -21.15 -2.41
C ALA A 258 -1.44 -21.60 -2.86
N ASP A 259 -1.34 -22.32 -3.98
CA ASP A 259 -0.05 -22.80 -4.49
C ASP A 259 0.85 -21.66 -4.99
N ALA A 260 0.27 -20.64 -5.63
CA ALA A 260 1.01 -19.46 -6.10
C ALA A 260 1.42 -18.59 -4.90
N ILE A 261 0.51 -18.40 -3.94
CA ILE A 261 0.77 -17.62 -2.72
C ILE A 261 1.87 -18.25 -1.88
N ALA A 262 1.85 -19.58 -1.69
CA ALA A 262 2.91 -20.28 -0.95
C ALA A 262 4.29 -20.06 -1.58
N LYS A 263 4.39 -20.15 -2.91
CA LYS A 263 5.63 -19.85 -3.64
C LYS A 263 6.04 -18.38 -3.50
N LEU A 264 5.09 -17.44 -3.50
CA LEU A 264 5.40 -16.03 -3.26
C LEU A 264 5.91 -15.81 -1.84
N GLN A 265 5.31 -16.44 -0.83
CA GLN A 265 5.81 -16.38 0.56
C GLN A 265 7.25 -16.90 0.64
N ASP A 266 7.56 -17.99 -0.06
CA ASP A 266 8.94 -18.48 -0.16
C ASP A 266 9.83 -17.41 -0.81
N VAL A 267 9.47 -16.84 -1.97
CA VAL A 267 10.24 -15.78 -2.66
C VAL A 267 10.49 -14.56 -1.78
N PHE A 268 9.47 -14.08 -1.06
CA PHE A 268 9.59 -12.93 -0.16
C PHE A 268 10.41 -13.24 1.09
N SER A 269 10.38 -14.48 1.58
CA SER A 269 11.21 -14.91 2.71
C SER A 269 12.66 -15.25 2.32
N GLU A 270 12.89 -15.64 1.06
CA GLU A 270 14.17 -16.10 0.52
C GLU A 270 14.86 -15.02 -0.34
N GLY A 271 15.28 -13.93 0.31
CA GLY A 271 16.21 -12.99 -0.33
C GLY A 271 15.56 -11.80 -1.02
N MET A 272 14.42 -11.32 -0.52
CA MET A 272 13.89 -10.00 -0.86
C MET A 272 14.61 -8.91 -0.04
N ASN A 273 15.93 -8.80 -0.20
CA ASN A 273 16.77 -7.86 0.55
C ASN A 273 17.99 -7.40 -0.25
N SER A 274 18.59 -6.29 0.20
CA SER A 274 19.71 -5.63 -0.47
C SER A 274 20.88 -6.57 -0.78
N ASP A 275 21.29 -7.39 0.18
CA ASP A 275 22.45 -8.30 0.02
C ASP A 275 22.20 -9.34 -1.07
N ALA A 276 21.00 -9.92 -1.09
CA ALA A 276 20.60 -10.86 -2.12
C ALA A 276 20.53 -10.19 -3.50
N PHE A 277 19.98 -8.96 -3.59
CA PHE A 277 19.93 -8.22 -4.85
C PHE A 277 21.32 -7.90 -5.40
N VAL A 278 22.27 -7.52 -4.53
CA VAL A 278 23.66 -7.29 -4.94
C VAL A 278 24.33 -8.60 -5.36
N ALA A 279 24.17 -9.67 -4.57
CA ALA A 279 24.78 -10.97 -4.87
C ALA A 279 24.29 -11.56 -6.21
N GLU A 280 23.03 -11.29 -6.57
CA GLU A 280 22.43 -11.73 -7.82
C GLU A 280 22.65 -10.76 -9.00
N GLY A 281 23.27 -9.60 -8.75
CA GLY A 281 23.52 -8.57 -9.75
C GLY A 281 22.26 -7.81 -10.20
N ILE A 282 21.18 -7.86 -9.42
CA ILE A 282 19.99 -7.02 -9.59
C ILE A 282 20.34 -5.57 -9.24
N CYS A 283 21.14 -5.38 -8.18
CA CYS A 283 21.69 -4.08 -7.80
C CYS A 283 23.23 -4.08 -7.95
N ALA A 284 23.80 -2.95 -8.38
CA ALA A 284 25.25 -2.80 -8.52
C ALA A 284 25.96 -2.58 -7.17
N GLU A 285 25.26 -1.95 -6.23
CA GLU A 285 25.66 -1.66 -4.85
C GLU A 285 24.44 -1.76 -3.94
N GLU A 286 24.59 -1.48 -2.64
CA GLU A 286 23.47 -1.50 -1.69
C GLU A 286 22.30 -0.67 -2.23
N CYS A 287 21.15 -1.34 -2.40
CA CYS A 287 19.92 -0.73 -2.85
C CYS A 287 18.84 -0.92 -1.78
N ARG A 288 18.05 0.13 -1.57
CA ARG A 288 16.84 0.07 -0.75
C ARG A 288 15.63 -0.18 -1.63
N ILE A 289 14.63 -0.83 -1.06
CA ILE A 289 13.38 -1.16 -1.75
C ILE A 289 12.24 -0.36 -1.17
N THR A 290 11.21 -0.18 -2.00
CA THR A 290 10.01 0.61 -1.68
C THR A 290 10.32 2.08 -1.44
N ASP A 291 9.27 2.87 -1.33
CA ASP A 291 9.34 4.25 -0.86
C ASP A 291 9.64 4.39 0.63
N GLU A 292 9.79 3.31 1.40
CA GLU A 292 10.16 3.38 2.82
C GLU A 292 11.67 3.14 3.09
N ASP A 293 12.50 3.15 2.04
CA ASP A 293 13.95 2.89 2.09
C ASP A 293 14.33 1.58 2.82
N ALA A 294 13.49 0.56 2.70
CA ALA A 294 13.67 -0.69 3.40
C ALA A 294 14.90 -1.46 2.90
N TRP A 295 15.62 -2.12 3.82
CA TRP A 295 16.72 -3.01 3.48
C TRP A 295 16.21 -4.32 2.87
N GLY A 296 15.07 -4.82 3.36
CA GLY A 296 14.50 -6.06 2.89
C GLY A 296 13.16 -6.40 3.51
N VAL A 297 12.69 -7.61 3.25
CA VAL A 297 11.43 -8.16 3.74
C VAL A 297 11.68 -9.39 4.62
N VAL A 298 10.87 -9.55 5.65
CA VAL A 298 10.84 -10.73 6.51
C VAL A 298 9.42 -11.29 6.60
N PRO A 299 9.23 -12.57 6.99
CA PRO A 299 7.89 -13.15 7.13
C PRO A 299 6.98 -12.31 8.04
N ALA A 300 5.71 -12.21 7.64
CA ALA A 300 4.65 -11.54 8.38
C ALA A 300 3.36 -12.37 8.30
N GLN A 301 2.49 -12.18 9.27
CA GLN A 301 1.20 -12.86 9.35
C GLN A 301 0.10 -11.86 9.76
N ASP A 302 -1.15 -12.19 9.44
CA ASP A 302 -2.28 -11.28 9.66
C ASP A 302 -2.44 -10.82 11.12
N SER A 303 -2.15 -11.70 12.08
CA SER A 303 -2.22 -11.39 13.51
C SER A 303 -1.19 -10.37 13.99
N ASP A 304 -0.13 -10.12 13.21
CA ASP A 304 0.85 -9.07 13.55
C ASP A 304 0.20 -7.67 13.46
N TYR A 305 -0.93 -7.56 12.75
CA TYR A 305 -1.68 -6.32 12.53
C TYR A 305 -2.85 -6.12 13.50
N ASP A 306 -3.03 -7.01 14.48
CA ASP A 306 -4.09 -6.89 15.50
C ASP A 306 -3.95 -5.62 16.36
N GLY A 307 -2.72 -5.16 16.60
CA GLY A 307 -2.48 -3.89 17.27
C GLY A 307 -3.09 -2.71 16.49
N VAL A 308 -3.00 -2.74 15.16
CA VAL A 308 -3.58 -1.72 14.28
C VAL A 308 -5.11 -1.79 14.31
N ARG A 309 -5.69 -2.99 14.31
CA ARG A 309 -7.15 -3.19 14.49
C ARG A 309 -7.64 -2.59 15.80
N ASN A 310 -6.92 -2.80 16.90
CA ASN A 310 -7.25 -2.22 18.19
C ASN A 310 -7.18 -0.68 18.18
N VAL A 311 -6.16 -0.09 17.53
CA VAL A 311 -6.09 1.37 17.37
C VAL A 311 -7.24 1.90 16.51
N CYS A 312 -7.66 1.14 15.49
CA CYS A 312 -8.86 1.42 14.71
C CYS A 312 -10.11 1.57 15.59
N GLU A 313 -10.31 0.64 16.52
CA GLU A 313 -11.42 0.68 17.48
C GLU A 313 -11.33 1.87 18.43
N ILE A 314 -10.14 2.15 18.97
CA ILE A 314 -9.89 3.26 19.90
C ILE A 314 -10.20 4.61 19.24
N THR A 315 -9.73 4.81 18.01
CA THR A 315 -9.91 6.08 17.32
C THR A 315 -11.35 6.30 16.85
N GLY A 316 -12.10 5.22 16.61
CA GLY A 316 -13.44 5.29 16.02
C GLY A 316 -13.42 5.91 14.62
N SER A 317 -12.28 5.84 13.91
CA SER A 317 -12.11 6.35 12.55
C SER A 317 -13.20 5.78 11.63
N GLU A 318 -13.79 6.63 10.79
CA GLU A 318 -14.85 6.21 9.86
C GLU A 318 -14.37 5.11 8.91
N LYS A 319 -13.08 5.09 8.56
CA LYS A 319 -12.49 4.05 7.72
C LYS A 319 -12.45 2.67 8.39
N CYS A 320 -12.57 2.59 9.71
CA CYS A 320 -12.60 1.34 10.45
C CYS A 320 -14.00 0.71 10.52
N LYS A 321 -15.03 1.34 9.94
CA LYS A 321 -16.43 0.93 10.12
C LYS A 321 -17.02 0.06 9.01
N GLY A 322 -16.33 -0.09 7.86
CA GLY A 322 -16.82 -0.81 6.69
C GLY A 322 -17.87 -0.03 5.90
#